data_AF-A0A7W0TDM5-F1
#
_entry.id   AF-A0A7W0TDM5-F1
#
_cell.length_a   1.000
_cell.length_b   1.000
_cell.length_c   1.000
_cell.angle_alpha   90.00
_cell.angle_beta   90.00
_cell.angle_gamma   90.00
#
_symmetry.space_group_name_H-M   'P 1'
#
loop_
_entity.id
_entity.type
_entity.pdbx_description
1 polymer ?
#
loop_
_entity_poly.entity_id
_entity_poly.type
_entity_poly.pdbx_seq_one_letter_code
_entity_poly.pdbx_strand_id
1 'polypeptide(L)'
;MSDAIVAIRQEGIQLRIIPIGALPQHRAYFERIVGRTAFLAEEKPEAPIATAAETRFGGPLPWAFLAVSALAVVFLTGNERLLSRLEVRP
;
A
#
# COMPACT_ATOMS: atom_id res chain seq x y z
N MET A 1 -23.38 20.95 1.08
CA MET A 1 -22.73 19.92 0.22
C MET A 1 -23.68 19.35 -0.83
N SER A 2 -25.01 19.44 -0.65
CA SER A 2 -26.00 19.01 -1.65
C SER A 2 -26.15 19.93 -2.86
N ASP A 3 -25.92 21.24 -2.70
CA ASP A 3 -26.12 22.22 -3.80
C ASP A 3 -25.17 22.01 -4.98
N ALA A 4 -23.93 21.60 -4.73
CA ALA A 4 -22.94 21.36 -5.79
C ALA A 4 -23.34 20.20 -6.71
N ILE A 5 -23.96 19.15 -6.16
CA ILE A 5 -24.37 17.97 -6.93
C ILE A 5 -25.58 18.30 -7.81
N VAL A 6 -26.48 19.16 -7.32
CA VAL A 6 -27.64 19.64 -8.07
C VAL A 6 -27.19 20.55 -9.22
N ALA A 7 -26.22 21.44 -9.00
CA ALA A 7 -25.67 22.31 -10.04
C ALA A 7 -25.04 21.49 -11.20
N ILE A 8 -24.20 20.50 -10.88
CA ILE A 8 -23.55 19.63 -11.88
C ILE A 8 -24.58 18.87 -12.75
N ARG A 9 -25.71 18.46 -12.16
CA ARG A 9 -26.80 17.81 -12.90
C ARG A 9 -27.52 18.77 -13.83
N GLN A 10 -27.72 20.02 -13.43
CA GLN A 10 -28.35 21.06 -14.26
C GLN A 10 -27.48 21.43 -15.48
N GLU A 11 -26.17 21.24 -15.37
CA GLU A 11 -25.21 21.46 -16.46
C GLU A 11 -25.13 20.27 -17.45
N GLY A 12 -25.92 19.21 -17.26
CA GLY A 12 -25.95 18.05 -18.17
C GLY A 12 -24.71 17.16 -18.10
N ILE A 13 -23.88 17.32 -17.08
CA ILE A 13 -22.66 16.53 -16.88
C ILE A 13 -23.04 15.13 -16.39
N GLN A 14 -22.57 14.10 -17.11
CA GLN A 14 -22.80 12.71 -16.71
C GLN A 14 -21.91 12.34 -15.52
N LEU A 15 -22.53 12.24 -14.34
CA LEU A 15 -21.85 11.86 -13.11
C LEU A 15 -21.78 10.32 -12.99
N ARG A 16 -20.57 9.80 -12.76
CA ARG A 16 -20.31 8.39 -12.43
C ARG A 16 -19.74 8.29 -11.03
N ILE A 17 -20.38 7.50 -10.16
CA ILE A 17 -19.97 7.31 -8.76
C ILE A 17 -19.42 5.90 -8.57
N ILE A 18 -18.22 5.83 -7.98
CA ILE A 18 -17.56 4.59 -7.56
C ILE A 18 -17.60 4.54 -6.02
N PRO A 19 -18.41 3.66 -5.41
CA PRO A 19 -18.47 3.56 -3.96
C PRO A 19 -17.28 2.74 -3.43
N ILE A 20 -16.23 3.42 -2.94
CA ILE A 20 -15.08 2.75 -2.31
C ILE A 20 -15.36 2.59 -0.82
N GLY A 21 -15.63 1.36 -0.35
CA GLY A 21 -15.88 1.08 1.07
C GLY A 21 -17.08 1.84 1.66
N ALA A 22 -18.07 2.18 0.84
CA ALA A 22 -19.19 3.01 1.27
C ALA A 22 -20.13 2.25 2.21
N LEU A 23 -20.41 2.82 3.39
CA LEU A 23 -21.46 2.29 4.26
C LEU A 23 -22.83 2.29 3.55
N PRO A 24 -23.70 1.32 3.79
CA PRO A 24 -25.02 1.22 3.12
C PRO A 24 -25.87 2.48 3.23
N GLN A 25 -25.79 3.16 4.37
CA GLN A 25 -26.46 4.44 4.63
C GLN A 25 -26.00 5.57 3.69
N HIS A 26 -24.71 5.63 3.36
CA HIS A 26 -24.16 6.68 2.49
C HIS A 26 -24.53 6.39 1.04
N ARG A 27 -24.47 5.11 0.62
CA ARG A 27 -24.95 4.69 -0.69
C ARG A 27 -26.42 5.07 -0.91
N ALA A 28 -27.30 4.76 0.04
CA ALA A 28 -28.72 5.08 -0.05
C ALA A 28 -28.99 6.60 -0.14
N TYR A 29 -28.18 7.42 0.54
CA TYR A 29 -28.26 8.88 0.44
C TYR A 29 -27.92 9.37 -0.97
N PHE A 30 -26.79 8.93 -1.54
CA PHE A 30 -26.36 9.36 -2.87
C PHE A 30 -27.27 8.77 -3.98
N GLU A 31 -27.79 7.55 -3.84
CA GLU A 31 -28.78 6.97 -4.76
C GLU A 31 -30.03 7.84 -4.91
N ARG A 32 -30.52 8.46 -3.82
CA ARG A 32 -31.67 9.37 -3.87
C ARG A 32 -31.40 10.66 -4.64
N ILE A 33 -30.14 11.11 -4.67
CA ILE A 33 -29.76 12.39 -5.27
C ILE A 33 -29.41 12.22 -6.76
N VAL A 34 -28.59 11.21 -7.08
CA VAL A 34 -28.02 11.06 -8.42
C VAL A 34 -28.74 10.02 -9.28
N GLY A 35 -29.55 9.16 -8.65
CA GLY A 35 -30.21 8.03 -9.29
C GLY A 35 -29.33 6.79 -9.32
N ARG A 36 -29.96 5.60 -9.24
CA ARG A 36 -29.28 4.30 -9.18
C ARG A 36 -28.39 4.02 -10.41
N THR A 37 -28.69 4.64 -11.56
CA THR A 37 -27.96 4.46 -12.82
C THR A 37 -26.63 5.23 -12.88
N ALA A 38 -26.41 6.20 -11.97
CA ALA A 38 -25.14 6.92 -11.85
C ALA A 38 -24.08 6.11 -11.08
N PHE A 39 -24.50 5.06 -10.38
CA PHE A 39 -23.61 4.10 -9.75
C PHE A 39 -23.18 3.08 -10.79
N LEU A 40 -21.87 2.91 -10.95
CA LEU A 40 -21.35 1.75 -11.64
C LEU A 40 -21.75 0.52 -10.81
N ALA A 41 -22.38 -0.46 -11.45
CA ALA A 41 -22.68 -1.72 -10.80
C ALA A 41 -21.37 -2.26 -10.20
N GLU A 42 -21.40 -2.66 -8.94
CA GLU A 42 -20.37 -3.52 -8.35
C GLU A 42 -20.43 -4.86 -9.10
N GLU A 43 -19.94 -4.87 -10.33
CA GLU A 43 -19.55 -6.10 -10.98
C GLU A 43 -18.33 -6.60 -10.23
N LYS A 44 -18.64 -7.59 -9.40
CA LYS A 44 -17.74 -8.52 -8.71
C LYS A 44 -17.49 -8.13 -7.25
N PRO A 45 -17.78 -9.04 -6.30
CA PRO A 45 -17.20 -8.94 -4.97
C PRO A 45 -15.70 -8.78 -5.17
N GLU A 46 -15.10 -7.78 -4.51
CA GLU A 46 -13.67 -7.54 -4.53
C GLU A 46 -12.94 -8.88 -4.46
N ALA A 47 -12.34 -9.27 -5.58
CA ALA A 47 -11.35 -10.33 -5.52
C ALA A 47 -10.30 -9.80 -4.54
N PRO A 48 -9.96 -10.55 -3.47
CA PRO A 48 -8.97 -10.09 -2.52
C PRO A 48 -7.76 -9.68 -3.33
N ILE A 49 -7.42 -8.39 -3.27
CA ILE A 49 -6.22 -7.86 -3.89
C ILE A 49 -5.10 -8.53 -3.11
N ALA A 50 -4.64 -9.67 -3.61
CA ALA A 50 -3.47 -10.35 -3.07
C ALA A 50 -2.30 -9.40 -3.29
N THR A 51 -2.02 -8.58 -2.27
CA THR A 51 -0.78 -7.85 -2.18
C THR A 51 0.31 -8.89 -2.35
N ALA A 52 1.17 -8.74 -3.36
CA ALA A 52 2.28 -9.67 -3.62
C ALA A 52 3.21 -9.86 -2.39
N ALA A 53 3.03 -9.05 -1.35
CA ALA A 53 3.67 -9.15 -0.05
C ALA A 53 3.18 -10.35 0.81
N GLU A 54 1.94 -10.83 0.65
CA GLU A 54 1.41 -11.88 1.54
C GLU A 54 1.91 -13.29 1.19
N THR A 55 2.37 -13.52 -0.04
CA THR A 55 2.76 -14.86 -0.52
C THR A 55 4.26 -15.16 -0.39
N ARG A 56 5.08 -14.29 0.20
CA ARG A 56 6.54 -14.44 0.08
C ARG A 56 7.37 -14.28 1.35
N PHE A 57 6.90 -14.86 2.46
CA PHE A 57 7.80 -15.24 3.56
C PHE A 57 8.42 -16.65 3.38
N GLY A 58 8.08 -17.38 2.31
CA GLY A 58 8.58 -18.73 2.00
C GLY A 58 9.62 -18.81 0.86
N GLY A 59 10.33 -17.73 0.57
CA GLY A 59 11.44 -17.76 -0.39
C GLY A 59 12.67 -18.49 0.18
N PRO A 60 13.56 -19.05 -0.68
CA PRO A 60 14.82 -19.61 -0.20
C PRO A 60 15.55 -18.54 0.63
N LEU A 61 15.92 -18.91 1.87
CA LEU A 61 16.65 -18.04 2.78
C LEU A 61 17.85 -17.46 2.01
N PRO A 62 18.06 -16.14 1.98
CA PRO A 62 19.07 -15.53 1.13
C PRO A 62 20.46 -15.78 1.72
N TRP A 63 20.99 -16.99 1.54
CA TRP A 63 22.31 -17.42 2.05
C TRP A 63 23.42 -16.45 1.64
N ALA A 64 23.29 -15.82 0.46
CA ALA A 64 24.18 -14.77 0.01
C ALA A 64 24.20 -13.56 0.97
N PHE A 65 23.04 -13.15 1.49
CA PHE A 65 22.94 -12.06 2.46
C PHE A 65 23.64 -12.42 3.78
N LEU A 66 23.44 -13.64 4.28
CA LEU A 66 24.14 -14.13 5.47
C LEU A 66 25.65 -14.20 5.26
N ALA A 67 26.09 -14.70 4.11
CA ALA A 67 27.51 -14.78 3.75
C ALA A 67 28.16 -13.39 3.68
N VAL A 68 27.51 -12.42 3.02
CA VAL A 68 28.00 -11.03 2.94
C VAL A 68 28.03 -10.38 4.32
N SER A 69 27.01 -10.59 5.15
CA SER A 69 26.95 -10.06 6.51
C SER A 69 28.07 -10.64 7.38
N ALA A 70 28.29 -11.96 7.32
CA ALA A 70 29.38 -12.61 8.05
C ALA A 70 30.76 -12.10 7.60
N LEU A 71 30.95 -11.93 6.28
CA LEU A 71 32.17 -11.38 5.72
C LEU A 71 32.42 -9.94 6.20
N ALA A 72 31.39 -9.09 6.21
CA ALA A 72 31.48 -7.72 6.71
C ALA A 72 31.88 -7.68 8.18
N VAL A 73 31.31 -8.54 9.03
CA VAL A 73 31.67 -8.65 10.46
C VAL A 73 33.12 -9.09 10.64
N VAL A 74 33.62 -10.04 9.83
CA VAL A 74 35.02 -10.47 9.87
C VAL A 74 35.96 -9.33 9.47
N PHE A 75 35.65 -8.59 8.40
CA PHE A 75 36.42 -7.42 8.01
C PHE A 75 36.43 -6.35 9.08
N LEU A 76 35.28 -6.06 9.69
CA LEU A 76 35.17 -5.07 10.76
C LEU A 76 36.00 -5.49 11.99
N THR A 77 35.83 -6.74 12.44
CA THR A 77 36.58 -7.29 13.59
C THR A 77 38.09 -7.32 13.31
N GLY A 78 38.48 -7.68 12.09
CA GLY A 78 39.88 -7.66 11.66
C GLY A 78 40.45 -6.24 11.62
N ASN A 79 39.68 -5.29 11.08
CA ASN A 79 40.03 -3.87 11.04
C ASN A 79 40.20 -3.30 12.45
N GLU A 80 39.25 -3.55 13.35
CA GLU A 80 39.32 -3.13 14.75
C GLU A 80 40.53 -3.75 15.45
N ARG A 81 40.82 -5.04 15.26
CA ARG A 81 41.98 -5.69 15.89
C ARG A 81 43.32 -5.12 15.38
N LEU A 82 43.38 -4.68 14.13
CA LEU A 82 44.58 -4.06 13.54
C LEU A 82 44.74 -2.60 14.00
N LEU A 83 43.65 -1.83 14.05
CA LEU A 83 43.66 -0.41 14.45
C LEU A 83 43.72 -0.22 15.98
N SER A 84 43.14 -1.12 16.77
CA SER A 84 43.22 -1.13 18.24
C SER A 84 44.67 -1.26 18.73
N ARG A 85 45.56 -1.84 17.92
CA ARG A 85 47.01 -1.89 18.21
C ARG A 85 47.72 -0.54 18.01
N LEU A 86 47.11 0.42 17.32
CA LEU A 86 47.68 1.75 17.10
C LEU A 86 47.29 2.77 18.19
N GLU A 87 46.25 2.49 18.98
CA GLU A 87 45.80 3.38 20.07
C GLU A 87 46.40 3.06 21.44
N VAL A 88 47.14 1.96 21.60
CA VAL A 88 47.88 1.68 22.85
C VAL A 88 49.33 2.13 22.71
N ARG A 89 49.54 3.45 22.78
CA ARG A 89 50.85 4.02 23.08
C ARG A 89 50.70 4.88 24.34
N PRO A 90 51.30 4.49 25.49
CA PRO A 90 51.41 5.38 26.64
C PRO A 90 52.29 6.59 26.32
#